data_AF-A0A2N3T5R4-F1
#
_entry.id   AF-A0A2N3T5R4-F1
#
_cell.length_a   1.000
_cell.length_b   1.000
_cell.length_c   1.000
_cell.angle_alpha   90.00
_cell.angle_beta   90.00
_cell.angle_gamma   90.00
#
_symmetry.space_group_name_H-M   'P 1'
#
loop_
_entity.id
_entity.type
_entity.pdbx_description
1 polymer ?
#
loop_
_entity_poly.entity_id
_entity_poly.type
_entity_poly.pdbx_seq_one_letter_code
_entity_poly.pdbx_strand_id
1 'polypeptide(L)'
;MYSVANKNNLYFIISIVIFLLLKLGYKFSDITTLGFLLKPTNKFVEILMNSNSVFIKTIGHYHSSLNIVIDKSCSGFNFWILSFVMISFLLLKHLNTHFLKIISIPISMVYAYVVTIFVNTSRIFVSIIIQQQTNNLVKGQQHIIHETVGVITNLSFLILIYYFTKKLTLKHLHHEKLA
;
A
#
# COMPACT_ATOMS: atom_id res chain seq x y z
N MET A 1 -29.49 1.86 15.04
CA MET A 1 -28.12 1.93 14.48
C MET A 1 -27.92 0.98 13.27
N TYR A 2 -28.94 0.73 12.43
CA TYR A 2 -28.87 -0.18 11.27
C TYR A 2 -29.77 0.26 10.09
N SER A 3 -29.65 1.51 9.62
CA SER A 3 -30.40 1.94 8.42
C SER A 3 -29.56 2.81 7.48
N VAL A 4 -28.47 2.23 6.96
CA VAL A 4 -27.74 2.75 5.78
C VAL A 4 -27.51 1.61 4.75
N ALA A 5 -27.97 0.40 5.03
CA ALA A 5 -27.57 -0.82 4.34
C ALA A 5 -28.27 -1.11 3.01
N ASN A 6 -29.19 -0.27 2.51
CA ASN A 6 -29.97 -0.64 1.32
C ASN A 6 -29.64 0.14 0.03
N LYS A 7 -28.90 1.25 0.09
CA LYS A 7 -28.54 2.06 -1.11
C LYS A 7 -27.06 2.02 -1.51
N ASN A 8 -26.17 1.56 -0.62
CA ASN A 8 -24.72 1.59 -0.86
C ASN A 8 -24.12 0.22 -1.20
N ASN A 9 -24.91 -0.87 -1.11
CA ASN A 9 -24.43 -2.24 -1.33
C ASN A 9 -23.77 -2.41 -2.70
N LEU A 10 -24.31 -1.78 -3.74
CA LEU A 10 -23.75 -1.85 -5.09
C LEU A 10 -22.29 -1.32 -5.14
N TYR A 11 -22.01 -0.17 -4.53
CA TYR A 11 -20.67 0.43 -4.55
C TYR A 11 -19.66 -0.36 -3.71
N PHE A 12 -20.11 -0.95 -2.59
CA PHE A 12 -19.29 -1.88 -1.82
C PHE A 12 -18.95 -3.14 -2.63
N ILE A 13 -19.94 -3.73 -3.30
CA ILE A 13 -19.73 -4.89 -4.19
C ILE A 13 -18.73 -4.54 -5.30
N ILE A 14 -18.89 -3.38 -5.96
CA ILE A 14 -17.96 -2.93 -6.99
C ILE A 14 -16.53 -2.84 -6.44
N SER A 15 -16.35 -2.26 -5.25
CA SER A 15 -15.03 -2.12 -4.62
C SER A 15 -14.40 -3.49 -4.30
N ILE A 16 -15.21 -4.45 -3.83
CA ILE A 16 -14.76 -5.84 -3.58
C ILE A 16 -14.41 -6.54 -4.90
N VAL A 17 -15.21 -6.38 -5.95
CA VAL A 17 -14.94 -6.99 -7.27
C VAL A 17 -13.63 -6.46 -7.84
N ILE A 18 -13.40 -5.14 -7.77
CA ILE A 18 -12.13 -4.52 -8.16
C ILE A 18 -10.97 -5.13 -7.37
N PHE A 19 -11.12 -5.28 -6.05
CA PHE A 19 -10.11 -5.92 -5.20
C PHE A 19 -9.80 -7.35 -5.64
N LEU A 20 -10.83 -8.17 -5.91
CA LEU A 20 -10.66 -9.55 -6.33
C LEU A 20 -9.96 -9.64 -7.70
N LEU A 21 -10.38 -8.81 -8.67
CA LEU A 21 -9.76 -8.75 -9.99
C LEU A 21 -8.28 -8.35 -9.90
N LEU A 22 -7.95 -7.33 -9.11
CA LEU A 22 -6.57 -6.90 -8.88
C LEU A 22 -5.75 -7.98 -8.15
N LYS A 23 -6.34 -8.66 -7.16
CA LYS A 23 -5.68 -9.73 -6.41
C LYS A 23 -5.37 -10.93 -7.32
N LEU A 24 -6.30 -11.30 -8.19
CA LEU A 24 -6.09 -12.34 -9.20
C LEU A 24 -5.04 -11.91 -10.22
N GLY A 25 -5.12 -10.69 -10.73
CA GLY A 25 -4.11 -10.11 -11.62
C GLY A 25 -2.71 -10.20 -11.01
N TYR A 26 -2.55 -9.82 -9.74
CA TYR A 26 -1.27 -9.93 -9.03
C TYR A 26 -0.70 -11.34 -8.96
N LYS A 27 -1.56 -12.36 -8.83
CA LYS A 27 -1.13 -13.76 -8.83
C LYS A 27 -0.42 -14.12 -10.14
N PHE A 28 -0.96 -13.65 -11.27
CA PHE A 28 -0.43 -13.92 -12.61
C PHE A 28 0.59 -12.88 -13.11
N SER A 29 0.73 -11.74 -12.44
CA SER A 29 1.64 -10.66 -12.85
C SER A 29 3.11 -10.99 -12.60
N ASP A 30 3.95 -10.68 -13.58
CA ASP A 30 5.40 -10.65 -13.45
C ASP A 30 5.90 -9.36 -12.80
N ILE A 31 7.15 -9.37 -12.32
CA ILE A 31 7.86 -8.22 -11.72
C ILE A 31 7.80 -6.98 -12.64
N THR A 32 7.88 -7.16 -13.96
CA THR A 32 7.81 -6.07 -14.93
C THR A 32 6.46 -5.35 -14.91
N THR A 33 5.36 -6.08 -14.74
CA THR A 33 4.00 -5.53 -14.67
C THR A 33 3.80 -4.74 -13.38
N LEU A 34 4.50 -5.12 -12.31
CA LEU A 34 4.54 -4.39 -11.04
C LEU A 34 5.50 -3.20 -11.03
N GLY A 35 6.17 -2.93 -12.15
CA GLY A 35 7.09 -1.81 -12.31
C GLY A 35 6.47 -0.44 -11.99
N PHE A 36 5.15 -0.27 -12.12
CA PHE A 36 4.49 0.99 -11.78
C PHE A 36 4.58 1.32 -10.28
N LEU A 37 4.62 0.31 -9.39
CA LEU A 37 4.87 0.50 -7.97
C LEU A 37 6.36 0.42 -7.64
N LEU A 38 7.07 -0.54 -8.24
CA LEU A 38 8.47 -0.81 -7.93
C LEU A 38 9.41 0.32 -8.37
N LYS A 39 9.24 0.88 -9.57
CA LYS A 39 10.11 1.95 -10.08
C LYS A 39 10.09 3.21 -9.21
N PRO A 40 8.94 3.81 -8.85
CA PRO A 40 8.94 4.98 -8.00
C PRO A 40 9.47 4.67 -6.61
N THR A 41 9.08 3.55 -5.99
CA THR A 41 9.64 3.14 -4.69
C THR A 41 11.16 2.98 -4.75
N ASN A 42 11.68 2.29 -5.75
CA ASN A 42 13.12 2.08 -5.94
C ASN A 42 13.85 3.42 -6.07
N LYS A 43 13.33 4.36 -6.86
CA LYS A 43 13.93 5.69 -7.03
C LYS A 43 14.02 6.45 -5.69
N PHE A 44 12.99 6.37 -4.84
CA PHE A 44 13.05 6.95 -3.50
C PHE A 44 14.10 6.26 -2.63
N VAL A 45 14.20 4.94 -2.69
CA VAL A 45 15.22 4.18 -1.96
C VAL A 45 16.64 4.52 -2.43
N GLU A 46 16.87 4.63 -3.75
CA GLU A 46 18.16 5.04 -4.32
C GLU A 46 18.59 6.42 -3.81
N ILE A 47 17.68 7.39 -3.80
CA ILE A 47 17.93 8.75 -3.30
C ILE A 47 18.22 8.74 -1.80
N LEU A 48 17.40 8.03 -1.00
CA LEU A 48 17.54 8.00 0.46
C LEU A 48 18.79 7.27 0.92
N MET A 49 19.15 6.19 0.22
CA MET A 49 20.27 5.31 0.59
C MET A 49 21.56 5.65 -0.15
N ASN A 50 21.53 6.66 -1.04
CA ASN A 50 22.62 7.00 -1.96
C ASN A 50 23.23 5.75 -2.62
N SER A 51 22.38 4.89 -3.16
CA SER A 51 22.76 3.59 -3.70
C SER A 51 22.25 3.40 -5.12
N ASN A 52 22.97 2.62 -5.92
CA ASN A 52 22.58 2.29 -7.29
C ASN A 52 21.93 0.91 -7.33
N SER A 53 20.77 0.80 -7.99
CA SER A 53 20.13 -0.49 -8.27
C SER A 53 20.36 -0.93 -9.71
N VAL A 54 20.49 -2.25 -9.91
CA VAL A 54 20.45 -2.88 -11.24
C VAL A 54 19.16 -3.68 -11.35
N PHE A 55 18.33 -3.37 -12.35
CA PHE A 55 17.10 -4.13 -12.59
C PHE A 55 17.41 -5.43 -13.33
N ILE A 56 17.11 -6.56 -12.70
CA ILE A 56 17.28 -7.90 -13.25
C ILE A 56 15.90 -8.54 -13.34
N LYS A 57 15.45 -8.86 -14.56
CA LYS A 57 14.06 -9.30 -14.84
C LYS A 57 13.61 -10.52 -14.03
N THR A 58 14.53 -11.39 -13.63
CA THR A 58 14.25 -12.63 -12.89
C THR A 58 14.17 -12.46 -11.38
N ILE A 59 14.77 -11.41 -10.80
CA ILE A 59 14.87 -11.23 -9.33
C ILE A 59 14.36 -9.88 -8.83
N GLY A 60 14.33 -8.84 -9.68
CA GLY A 60 13.92 -7.48 -9.32
C GLY A 60 15.09 -6.49 -9.31
N HIS A 61 15.00 -5.45 -8.48
CA HIS A 61 16.06 -4.44 -8.35
C HIS A 61 17.10 -4.90 -7.32
N TYR A 62 18.33 -5.12 -7.78
CA TYR A 62 19.44 -5.53 -6.91
C TYR A 62 20.32 -4.33 -6.59
N HIS A 63 20.51 -4.06 -5.29
CA HIS A 63 21.43 -3.03 -4.79
C HIS A 63 22.75 -3.68 -4.38
N SER A 64 23.77 -3.58 -5.24
CA SER A 64 25.06 -4.23 -5.00
C SER A 64 25.81 -3.68 -3.78
N SER A 65 25.66 -2.39 -3.46
CA SER A 65 26.29 -1.78 -2.29
C SER A 65 25.65 -2.18 -0.95
N LEU A 66 24.37 -2.60 -0.98
CA LEU A 66 23.60 -2.97 0.20
C LEU A 66 23.38 -4.48 0.32
N ASN A 67 23.72 -5.24 -0.73
CA ASN A 67 23.48 -6.67 -0.87
C ASN A 67 22.01 -7.06 -0.64
N ILE A 68 21.09 -6.28 -1.22
CA ILE A 68 19.63 -6.42 -1.04
C ILE A 68 18.94 -6.52 -2.39
N VAL A 69 17.94 -7.38 -2.45
CA VAL A 69 17.07 -7.58 -3.61
C VAL A 69 15.67 -7.05 -3.27
N ILE A 70 15.19 -6.10 -4.07
CA ILE A 70 13.81 -5.61 -4.04
C ILE A 70 13.03 -6.41 -5.10
N ASP A 71 12.30 -7.42 -4.63
CA ASP A 71 11.60 -8.39 -5.47
C ASP A 71 10.08 -8.10 -5.58
N LYS A 72 9.31 -9.05 -6.12
CA LYS A 72 7.84 -8.96 -6.21
C LYS A 72 7.18 -8.73 -4.84
N SER A 73 7.70 -9.35 -3.77
CA SER A 73 7.15 -9.21 -2.41
C SER A 73 7.31 -7.79 -1.85
N CYS A 74 8.30 -7.06 -2.35
CA CYS A 74 8.59 -5.67 -2.01
C CYS A 74 7.78 -4.66 -2.83
N SER A 75 6.84 -5.09 -3.67
CA SER A 75 6.07 -4.17 -4.52
C SER A 75 5.05 -3.32 -3.77
N GLY A 76 4.68 -3.70 -2.55
CA GLY A 76 3.60 -3.03 -1.81
C GLY A 76 2.20 -3.26 -2.39
N PHE A 77 2.04 -4.09 -3.43
CA PHE A 77 0.76 -4.27 -4.12
C PHE A 77 -0.36 -4.75 -3.20
N ASN A 78 -0.07 -5.71 -2.32
CA ASN A 78 -1.05 -6.22 -1.36
C ASN A 78 -1.52 -5.11 -0.40
N PHE A 79 -0.60 -4.28 0.07
CA PHE A 79 -0.92 -3.15 0.94
C PHE A 79 -1.75 -2.10 0.20
N TRP A 80 -1.44 -1.85 -1.07
CA TRP A 80 -2.19 -0.93 -1.92
C TRP A 80 -3.66 -1.33 -2.06
N ILE A 81 -3.93 -2.58 -2.45
CA ILE A 81 -5.30 -3.06 -2.64
C ILE A 81 -6.08 -3.14 -1.31
N LEU A 82 -5.42 -3.47 -0.20
CA LEU A 82 -6.01 -3.46 1.15
C LEU A 82 -6.38 -2.04 1.57
N SER A 83 -5.45 -1.10 1.40
CA SER A 83 -5.67 0.31 1.72
C SER A 83 -6.77 0.90 0.85
N PHE A 84 -6.81 0.56 -0.45
CA PHE A 84 -7.88 0.94 -1.36
C PHE A 84 -9.24 0.54 -0.80
N VAL A 85 -9.48 -0.76 -0.55
CA VAL A 85 -10.79 -1.24 -0.05
C VAL A 85 -11.15 -0.57 1.27
N MET A 86 -10.20 -0.48 2.20
CA MET A 86 -10.43 0.19 3.48
C MET A 86 -10.89 1.64 3.27
N ILE A 87 -10.14 2.43 2.51
CA ILE A 87 -10.46 3.84 2.26
C ILE A 87 -11.78 3.98 1.49
N SER A 88 -12.02 3.17 0.46
CA SER A 88 -13.28 3.15 -0.28
C SER A 88 -14.45 2.91 0.68
N PHE A 89 -14.32 1.95 1.58
CA PHE A 89 -15.37 1.63 2.54
C PHE A 89 -15.64 2.78 3.51
N LEU A 90 -14.59 3.45 4.00
CA LEU A 90 -14.74 4.62 4.87
C LEU A 90 -15.45 5.76 4.15
N LEU A 91 -15.07 6.06 2.90
CA LEU A 91 -15.70 7.14 2.13
C LEU A 91 -17.15 6.82 1.77
N LEU A 92 -17.42 5.62 1.23
CA LEU A 92 -18.76 5.18 0.86
C LEU A 92 -19.75 5.17 2.04
N LYS A 93 -19.26 4.95 3.26
CA LYS A 93 -20.09 4.98 4.48
C LYS A 93 -20.56 6.39 4.86
N HIS A 94 -19.76 7.42 4.55
CA HIS A 94 -20.01 8.78 5.01
C HIS A 94 -20.56 9.71 3.91
N LEU A 95 -20.39 9.35 2.64
CA LEU A 95 -20.91 10.10 1.51
C LEU A 95 -22.38 9.76 1.22
N ASN A 96 -23.21 10.79 1.06
CA ASN A 96 -24.64 10.60 0.77
C ASN A 96 -24.96 10.64 -0.74
N THR A 97 -24.26 11.49 -1.49
CA THR A 97 -24.54 11.74 -2.93
C THR A 97 -23.98 10.64 -3.83
N HIS A 98 -24.76 10.23 -4.85
CA HIS A 98 -24.35 9.20 -5.82
C HIS A 98 -23.08 9.58 -6.61
N PHE A 99 -22.98 10.84 -7.05
CA PHE A 99 -21.80 11.35 -7.75
C PHE A 99 -20.53 11.24 -6.89
N LEU A 100 -20.61 11.65 -5.62
CA LEU A 100 -19.49 11.55 -4.68
C LEU A 100 -19.10 10.09 -4.40
N LYS A 101 -20.06 9.16 -4.33
CA LYS A 101 -19.79 7.72 -4.18
C LYS A 101 -19.02 7.16 -5.37
N ILE A 102 -19.44 7.48 -6.60
CA ILE A 102 -18.75 7.02 -7.82
C ILE A 102 -17.32 7.55 -7.85
N ILE A 103 -17.12 8.83 -7.55
CA ILE A 103 -15.80 9.47 -7.54
C ILE A 103 -14.92 8.98 -6.37
N SER A 104 -15.52 8.57 -5.25
CA SER A 104 -14.76 8.09 -4.10
C SER A 104 -13.92 6.84 -4.40
N ILE A 105 -14.37 5.99 -5.33
CA ILE A 105 -13.65 4.76 -5.72
C ILE A 105 -12.31 5.10 -6.40
N PRO A 106 -12.26 5.83 -7.53
CA PRO A 106 -10.99 6.21 -8.14
C PRO A 106 -10.13 7.09 -7.22
N ILE A 107 -10.73 8.01 -6.44
CA ILE A 107 -9.97 8.81 -5.46
C ILE A 107 -9.29 7.91 -4.43
N SER A 108 -10.00 6.91 -3.88
CA SER A 108 -9.43 5.99 -2.91
C SER A 108 -8.29 5.15 -3.50
N MET A 109 -8.37 4.79 -4.79
CA MET A 109 -7.32 4.06 -5.49
C MET A 109 -6.04 4.90 -5.62
N VAL A 110 -6.18 6.17 -6.05
CA VAL A 110 -5.06 7.11 -6.19
C VAL A 110 -4.46 7.44 -4.83
N TYR A 111 -5.29 7.71 -3.83
CA TYR A 111 -4.82 8.01 -2.47
C TYR A 111 -4.06 6.80 -1.87
N ALA A 112 -4.61 5.60 -2.01
CA ALA A 112 -3.93 4.38 -1.58
C ALA A 112 -2.59 4.18 -2.32
N TYR A 113 -2.51 4.53 -3.61
CA TYR A 113 -1.28 4.40 -4.39
C TYR A 113 -0.17 5.30 -3.85
N VAL A 114 -0.46 6.58 -3.62
CA VAL A 114 0.49 7.55 -3.07
C VAL A 114 1.00 7.09 -1.70
N VAL A 115 0.08 6.66 -0.82
CA VAL A 115 0.44 6.18 0.50
C VAL A 115 1.25 4.88 0.42
N THR A 116 0.97 4.00 -0.52
CA THR A 116 1.73 2.76 -0.73
C THR A 116 3.18 3.07 -1.08
N ILE A 117 3.44 4.02 -1.98
CA ILE A 117 4.83 4.39 -2.33
C ILE A 117 5.59 4.80 -1.07
N PHE A 118 4.99 5.65 -0.25
CA PHE A 118 5.61 6.12 0.99
C PHE A 118 5.88 4.97 1.98
N VAL A 119 4.83 4.22 2.33
CA VAL A 119 4.93 3.11 3.30
C VAL A 119 5.92 2.04 2.86
N ASN A 120 5.87 1.68 1.58
CA ASN A 120 6.73 0.64 1.03
C ASN A 120 8.20 1.10 0.94
N THR A 121 8.44 2.39 0.69
CA THR A 121 9.78 2.98 0.81
C THR A 121 10.30 2.88 2.25
N SER A 122 9.47 3.27 3.24
CA SER A 122 9.83 3.15 4.66
C SER A 122 10.09 1.70 5.08
N ARG A 123 9.28 0.74 4.58
CA ARG A 123 9.49 -0.69 4.82
C ARG A 123 10.86 -1.15 4.35
N ILE A 124 11.21 -0.83 3.09
CA ILE A 124 12.50 -1.22 2.51
C ILE A 124 13.64 -0.58 3.31
N PHE A 125 13.54 0.71 3.62
CA PHE A 125 14.52 1.42 4.44
C PHE A 125 14.75 0.75 5.81
N VAL A 126 13.67 0.46 6.56
CA VAL A 126 13.75 -0.23 7.85
C VAL A 126 14.36 -1.62 7.70
N SER A 127 14.01 -2.36 6.63
CA SER A 127 14.60 -3.69 6.38
C SER A 127 16.11 -3.64 6.14
N ILE A 128 16.60 -2.60 5.46
CA ILE A 128 18.05 -2.41 5.23
C ILE A 128 18.76 -2.13 6.56
N ILE A 129 18.23 -1.23 7.40
CA ILE A 129 18.82 -0.90 8.70
C ILE A 129 18.92 -2.13 9.61
N ILE A 130 17.83 -2.90 9.71
CA ILE A 130 17.78 -4.10 10.55
C ILE A 130 18.80 -5.14 10.06
N GLN A 131 18.90 -5.32 8.74
CA GLN A 131 19.86 -6.25 8.14
C GLN A 131 21.31 -5.85 8.42
N GLN A 132 21.65 -4.56 8.35
CA GLN A 132 22.99 -4.06 8.69
C GLN A 132 23.33 -4.28 10.17
N GLN A 133 22.39 -4.05 11.08
CA GLN A 133 22.61 -4.25 12.52
C GLN A 133 22.70 -5.73 12.91
N THR A 134 22.05 -6.62 12.16
CA THR A 134 21.93 -8.06 12.49
C THR A 134 22.93 -8.93 11.72
N ASN A 135 23.81 -8.31 10.91
CA ASN A 135 24.70 -8.97 9.95
C ASN A 135 25.71 -9.97 10.58
N ASN A 136 25.95 -9.87 11.89
CA ASN A 136 26.81 -10.79 12.65
C ASN A 136 26.07 -11.96 13.33
N LEU A 137 24.75 -11.89 13.52
CA LEU A 137 24.00 -12.88 14.31
C LEU A 137 23.13 -13.82 13.47
N VAL A 138 22.66 -13.39 12.28
CA VAL A 138 21.62 -14.13 11.54
C VAL A 138 21.90 -14.12 10.02
N LYS A 139 23.03 -14.70 9.62
CA LYS A 139 23.47 -14.76 8.21
C LYS A 139 22.63 -15.69 7.30
N GLY A 140 21.61 -16.37 7.83
CA GLY A 140 20.80 -17.36 7.11
C GLY A 140 19.28 -17.13 7.08
N GLN A 141 18.73 -16.14 7.79
CA GLN A 141 17.26 -15.90 7.87
C GLN A 141 16.82 -14.55 7.28
N GLN A 142 17.63 -13.97 6.38
CA GLN A 142 17.37 -12.64 5.79
C GLN A 142 15.99 -12.55 5.13
N HIS A 143 15.49 -13.63 4.53
CA HIS A 143 14.15 -13.70 3.93
C HIS A 143 13.02 -13.52 4.97
N ILE A 144 13.11 -14.23 6.11
CA ILE A 144 12.07 -14.21 7.16
C ILE A 144 12.04 -12.83 7.84
N ILE A 145 13.21 -12.22 8.06
CA ILE A 145 13.31 -10.87 8.63
C ILE A 145 12.65 -9.86 7.69
N HIS A 146 12.92 -9.95 6.39
CA HIS A 146 12.35 -9.03 5.40
C HIS A 146 10.83 -9.14 5.29
N GLU A 147 10.28 -10.36 5.35
CA GLU A 147 8.83 -10.59 5.35
C GLU A 147 8.17 -10.09 6.65
N THR A 148 8.77 -10.39 7.80
CA THR A 148 8.25 -10.01 9.12
C THR A 148 8.21 -8.50 9.30
N VAL A 149 9.30 -7.82 8.94
CA VAL A 149 9.36 -6.35 8.92
C VAL A 149 8.27 -5.80 7.99
N GLY A 150 8.02 -6.47 6.86
CA GLY A 150 6.93 -6.13 5.97
C GLY A 150 5.55 -6.22 6.60
N VAL A 151 5.25 -7.28 7.33
CA VAL A 151 3.96 -7.44 8.03
C VAL A 151 3.77 -6.36 9.09
N ILE A 152 4.79 -6.14 9.94
CA ILE A 152 4.74 -5.19 11.04
C ILE A 152 4.55 -3.76 10.51
N THR A 153 5.37 -3.35 9.54
CA THR A 153 5.28 -2.00 8.95
C THR A 153 3.94 -1.80 8.25
N ASN A 154 3.51 -2.74 7.41
CA ASN A 154 2.23 -2.64 6.70
C ASN A 154 1.04 -2.54 7.66
N LEU A 155 0.95 -3.38 8.68
CA LEU A 155 -0.15 -3.33 9.65
C LEU A 155 -0.16 -2.00 10.42
N SER A 156 1.01 -1.54 10.86
CA SER A 156 1.12 -0.29 11.62
C SER A 156 0.65 0.91 10.79
N PHE A 157 1.11 1.02 9.54
CA PHE A 157 0.68 2.08 8.65
C PHE A 157 -0.78 1.94 8.23
N LEU A 158 -1.30 0.73 8.03
CA LEU A 158 -2.72 0.52 7.71
C LEU A 158 -3.62 1.08 8.80
N ILE A 159 -3.29 0.83 10.08
CA ILE A 159 -4.03 1.37 11.23
C ILE A 159 -3.94 2.91 11.27
N LEU A 160 -2.76 3.47 11.03
CA LEU A 160 -2.58 4.92 10.98
C LEU A 160 -3.41 5.56 9.86
N ILE A 161 -3.42 4.98 8.67
CA ILE A 161 -4.21 5.45 7.53
C ILE A 161 -5.69 5.35 7.82
N TYR A 162 -6.14 4.26 8.44
CA TYR A 162 -7.52 4.11 8.89
C TYR A 162 -7.93 5.26 9.82
N TYR A 163 -7.13 5.52 10.86
CA TYR A 163 -7.42 6.57 11.83
C TYR A 163 -7.41 7.96 11.18
N PHE A 164 -6.40 8.24 10.34
CA PHE A 164 -6.26 9.51 9.64
C PHE A 164 -7.42 9.75 8.67
N THR A 165 -7.75 8.77 7.85
CA THR A 165 -8.88 8.82 6.90
C THR A 165 -10.19 9.02 7.64
N LYS A 166 -10.44 8.24 8.70
CA LYS A 166 -11.64 8.39 9.53
C LYS A 166 -11.76 9.80 10.12
N LYS A 167 -10.67 10.35 10.67
CA LYS A 167 -10.64 11.69 11.24
C LYS A 167 -10.90 12.76 10.18
N LEU A 168 -10.30 12.65 8.99
CA LEU A 168 -10.55 13.56 7.88
C LEU A 168 -12.01 13.53 7.43
N THR A 169 -12.58 12.33 7.25
CA THR A 169 -13.98 12.18 6.81
C THR A 169 -14.96 12.73 7.85
N LEU A 170 -14.74 12.48 9.15
CA LEU A 170 -15.58 13.02 10.22
C LEU A 170 -15.47 14.54 10.35
N LYS A 171 -14.29 15.11 10.16
CA LYS A 171 -14.09 16.58 10.18
C LYS A 171 -14.87 17.26 9.05
N HIS A 172 -14.84 16.71 7.84
CA HIS A 172 -15.55 17.28 6.69
C HIS A 172 -17.07 17.29 6.88
N LEU A 173 -17.64 16.23 7.47
CA LEU A 173 -19.06 16.12 7.80
C LEU A 173 -19.53 17.18 8.82
N HIS A 174 -18.67 17.60 9.74
CA HIS A 174 -19.01 18.63 10.72
C HIS A 174 -19.01 20.03 10.11
N HIS A 175 -18.13 20.28 9.13
CA HIS A 175 -18.10 21.55 8.39
C HIS A 175 -19.31 21.71 7.45
N GLU A 176 -19.78 20.63 6.81
CA GLU A 176 -21.00 20.69 5.96
C GLU A 176 -22.31 20.87 6.75
N LYS A 177 -22.34 20.60 8.07
CA LYS A 177 -23.52 20.82 8.91
C LYS A 177 -23.62 22.23 9.49
N LEU A 178 -22.57 23.04 9.37
CA LEU A 178 -22.47 24.39 9.93
C LEU A 178 -22.52 25.49 8.86
N ALA A 179 -22.66 25.12 7.59
CA ALA A 179 -22.86 26.02 6.44
C ALA A 179 -24.28 25.83 5.90
#